data_AF-A0A1G0G072-F1
#
_entry.id   AF-A0A1G0G072-F1
#
_cell.length_a   1.000
_cell.length_b   1.000
_cell.length_c   1.000
_cell.angle_alpha   90.00
_cell.angle_beta   90.00
_cell.angle_gamma   90.00
#
_symmetry.space_group_name_H-M   'P 1'
#
loop_
_entity.id
_entity.type
_entity.pdbx_description
1 polymer ?
#
loop_
_entity_poly.entity_id
_entity_poly.type
_entity_poly.pdbx_seq_one_letter_code
_entity_poly.pdbx_strand_id
1 'polypeptide(L)'
;MNLLKQLYLTKGFKMYSFIYVTLSVLLLLFTTSIVLAETQNSSTKLNFNSTNNSSNNKATLYSGEKIKILAGYPAIIKYLPGNKNKPLVVFVPGASHLARISYGYPGGNKKDFLEFWLHKEGYPFLAVSYPIENKVFSKVYPNFTITDWADQITLASNFIIKKHHLSKNIVILAWSFAGYTAVKTNKLCKNQGLNVVLFIGLSADPPLRGLFKEPNNPILPNIKMLPNGMVSPKPLNDWFDAWFINQLNMQDEINKHVIIPKGIYQSKFIGNLPVALLGTQKRYNHGKFINDINATLQDTQGFDYSNYPPIAVIYDTSYTDDDNAFFTPHDWSSIISRNVYYDILKKTKSNMTTGDTWRKISDLVLRAPKKFTIAITPGNHFFFIGEIGAKRTALIIKSLIAERNAYNTSINKLAS
;
A
#
# COMPACT_ATOMS: atom_id res chain seq x y z
N MET A 1 14.44 60.87 30.50
CA MET A 1 13.91 59.51 30.80
C MET A 1 14.06 58.52 29.62
N ASN A 2 15.06 58.65 28.74
CA ASN A 2 15.22 57.79 27.55
C ASN A 2 16.58 57.07 27.43
N LEU A 3 17.54 57.28 28.34
CA LEU A 3 18.83 56.56 28.31
C LEU A 3 18.80 55.24 29.12
N LEU A 4 17.96 55.15 30.15
CA LEU A 4 17.85 53.96 31.03
C LEU A 4 17.06 52.79 30.40
N LYS A 5 16.16 53.06 29.45
CA LYS A 5 15.40 52.01 28.72
C LYS A 5 16.24 51.29 27.66
N GLN A 6 17.23 51.95 27.06
CA GLN A 6 18.08 51.36 26.01
C GLN A 6 19.19 50.45 26.59
N LEU A 7 19.63 50.69 27.82
CA LEU A 7 20.60 49.86 28.53
C LEU A 7 19.99 48.54 29.06
N TYR A 8 18.69 48.51 29.35
CA TYR A 8 18.01 47.28 29.81
C TYR A 8 17.74 46.29 28.66
N LEU A 9 17.45 46.78 27.45
CA LEU A 9 17.17 45.93 26.29
C LEU A 9 18.43 45.29 25.69
N THR A 10 19.58 45.95 25.77
CA THR A 10 20.84 45.45 25.18
C THR A 10 21.60 44.47 26.07
N LYS A 11 21.50 44.59 27.41
CA LYS A 11 22.09 43.62 28.35
C LYS A 11 21.24 42.36 28.52
N GLY A 12 19.90 42.48 28.49
CA GLY A 12 19.00 41.32 28.56
C GLY A 12 19.17 40.38 27.36
N PHE A 13 19.27 40.92 26.14
CA PHE A 13 19.35 40.09 24.92
C PHE A 13 20.66 39.27 24.82
N LYS A 14 21.78 39.80 25.30
CA LYS A 14 23.06 39.06 25.34
C LYS A 14 23.04 37.94 26.39
N MET A 15 22.37 38.13 27.53
CA MET A 15 22.28 37.11 28.58
C MET A 15 21.36 35.95 28.18
N TYR A 16 20.22 36.23 27.53
CA TYR A 16 19.31 35.17 27.04
C TYR A 16 19.89 34.38 25.87
N SER A 17 20.64 35.02 24.97
CA SER A 17 21.30 34.33 23.86
C SER A 17 22.45 33.44 24.32
N PHE A 18 23.23 33.89 25.33
CA PHE A 18 24.31 33.07 25.89
C PHE A 18 23.77 31.84 26.62
N ILE A 19 22.71 31.98 27.42
CA ILE A 19 22.07 30.86 28.13
C ILE A 19 21.51 29.82 27.15
N TYR A 20 20.84 30.24 26.07
CA TYR A 20 20.31 29.33 25.06
C TYR A 20 21.40 28.58 24.28
N VAL A 21 22.51 29.24 23.95
CA VAL A 21 23.64 28.60 23.27
C VAL A 21 24.34 27.62 24.20
N THR A 22 24.55 27.95 25.48
CA THR A 22 25.13 27.01 26.45
C THR A 22 24.22 25.81 26.74
N LEU A 23 22.90 25.99 26.85
CA LEU A 23 21.96 24.87 27.03
C LEU A 23 21.89 23.98 25.79
N SER A 24 21.98 24.54 24.59
CA SER A 24 21.98 23.76 23.33
C SER A 24 23.26 22.95 23.16
N VAL A 25 24.42 23.51 23.55
CA VAL A 25 25.71 22.81 23.52
C VAL A 25 25.78 21.72 24.60
N LEU A 26 25.23 21.95 25.80
CA LEU A 26 25.11 20.91 26.83
C LEU A 26 24.17 19.78 26.41
N LEU A 27 23.07 20.07 25.71
CA LEU A 27 22.15 19.03 25.19
C LEU A 27 22.79 18.20 24.07
N LEU A 28 23.67 18.79 23.25
CA LEU A 28 24.44 18.06 22.24
C LEU A 28 25.55 17.19 22.86
N LEU A 29 26.17 17.64 23.95
CA LEU A 29 27.19 16.85 24.67
C LEU A 29 26.58 15.68 25.45
N PHE A 30 25.35 15.82 25.94
CA PHE A 30 24.62 14.71 26.57
C PHE A 30 24.12 13.67 25.56
N THR A 31 23.68 14.07 24.37
CA THR A 31 23.21 13.11 23.34
C THR A 31 24.36 12.34 22.69
N THR A 32 25.54 12.96 22.52
CA THR A 32 26.74 12.27 22.01
C THR A 32 27.33 11.29 23.02
N SER A 33 27.24 11.58 24.33
CA SER A 33 27.71 10.68 25.39
C SER A 33 26.83 9.42 25.54
N ILE A 34 25.52 9.53 25.28
CA ILE A 34 24.60 8.37 25.30
C ILE A 34 24.83 7.47 24.07
N VAL A 35 25.07 8.06 22.89
CA VAL A 35 25.35 7.31 21.65
C VAL A 35 26.73 6.61 21.69
N LEU A 36 27.71 7.16 22.40
CA LEU A 36 29.01 6.53 22.61
C LEU A 36 29.00 5.44 23.70
N ALA A 37 28.09 5.51 24.68
CA ALA A 37 27.92 4.46 25.69
C ALA A 37 27.14 3.24 25.17
N GLU A 38 26.22 3.40 24.22
CA GLU A 38 25.48 2.28 23.60
C GLU A 38 26.27 1.53 22.51
N THR A 39 27.36 2.11 22.01
CA THR A 39 28.20 1.49 20.95
C THR A 39 29.35 0.63 21.48
N GLN A 40 29.58 0.57 22.80
CA GLN A 40 30.61 -0.27 23.42
C GLN A 40 30.11 -1.55 24.09
N ASN A 41 28.80 -1.87 24.03
CA ASN A 41 28.25 -3.07 24.71
C ASN A 41 27.58 -4.09 23.78
N SER A 42 27.94 -4.12 22.49
CA SER A 42 27.46 -5.13 21.53
C SER A 42 28.59 -5.80 20.74
N SER A 43 29.57 -6.34 21.46
CA SER A 43 30.56 -7.27 20.90
C SER A 43 30.47 -8.65 21.54
N THR A 44 29.31 -9.29 21.44
CA THR A 44 29.20 -10.75 21.58
C THR A 44 29.05 -11.37 20.20
N LYS A 45 30.17 -11.91 19.71
CA LYS A 45 30.21 -12.82 18.56
C LYS A 45 29.29 -14.01 18.85
N LEU A 46 28.11 -14.03 18.24
CA LEU A 46 27.27 -15.23 18.18
C LEU A 46 27.61 -15.99 16.90
N ASN A 47 28.42 -17.04 17.07
CA ASN A 47 28.65 -18.07 16.08
C ASN A 47 27.32 -18.72 15.69
N PHE A 48 26.90 -18.55 14.43
CA PHE A 48 25.83 -19.34 13.85
C PHE A 48 26.37 -20.73 13.49
N ASN A 49 26.26 -21.66 14.43
CA ASN A 49 26.23 -23.08 14.09
C ASN A 49 24.77 -23.52 13.97
N SER A 50 24.45 -23.98 12.76
CA SER A 50 23.18 -24.58 12.41
C SER A 50 22.91 -25.84 13.22
N THR A 51 21.62 -26.00 13.54
CA THR A 51 20.81 -27.22 13.69
C THR A 51 20.10 -27.23 15.02
N ASN A 52 18.78 -27.02 14.97
CA ASN A 52 17.88 -27.89 15.69
C ASN A 52 16.47 -27.83 15.12
N ASN A 53 15.98 -29.04 14.86
CA ASN A 53 14.63 -29.38 14.46
C ASN A 53 13.62 -28.89 15.51
N SER A 54 12.57 -28.21 15.05
CA SER A 54 11.28 -28.22 15.72
C SER A 54 10.21 -28.53 14.67
N SER A 55 9.87 -29.81 14.57
CA SER A 55 8.77 -30.33 13.79
C SER A 55 7.42 -29.91 14.37
N ASN A 56 6.44 -29.83 13.46
CA ASN A 56 4.99 -29.92 13.68
C ASN A 56 4.19 -28.63 13.93
N ASN A 57 4.22 -27.74 12.93
CA ASN A 57 3.07 -27.55 12.03
C ASN A 57 3.52 -26.71 10.82
N LYS A 58 4.05 -27.36 9.76
CA LYS A 58 4.25 -26.66 8.47
C LYS A 58 2.87 -26.41 7.88
N ALA A 59 2.23 -25.30 8.23
CA ALA A 59 1.10 -24.82 7.46
C ALA A 59 1.54 -24.69 6.00
N THR A 60 0.89 -25.48 5.16
CA THR A 60 1.40 -25.83 3.83
C THR A 60 1.34 -24.62 2.92
N LEU A 61 2.50 -24.02 2.66
CA LEU A 61 2.70 -23.11 1.54
C LEU A 61 2.24 -23.79 0.25
N TYR A 62 1.58 -23.04 -0.62
CA TYR A 62 1.23 -23.51 -1.96
C TYR A 62 2.47 -23.57 -2.85
N SER A 63 2.36 -24.33 -3.95
CA SER A 63 3.45 -24.43 -4.91
C SER A 63 3.90 -23.05 -5.42
N GLY A 64 5.20 -22.77 -5.28
CA GLY A 64 5.83 -21.50 -5.63
C GLY A 64 5.77 -20.42 -4.55
N GLU A 65 4.99 -20.60 -3.47
CA GLU A 65 5.02 -19.69 -2.32
C GLU A 65 6.31 -19.87 -1.51
N LYS A 66 6.84 -18.75 -0.98
CA LYS A 66 7.98 -18.73 -0.07
C LYS A 66 7.72 -17.71 1.03
N ILE A 67 8.09 -18.04 2.26
CA ILE A 67 8.18 -17.06 3.33
C ILE A 67 9.56 -16.38 3.27
N LYS A 68 9.58 -15.06 3.30
CA LYS A 68 10.78 -14.23 3.40
C LYS A 68 10.63 -13.24 4.54
N ILE A 69 11.71 -13.00 5.28
CA ILE A 69 11.74 -11.90 6.25
C ILE A 69 12.07 -10.61 5.48
N LEU A 70 11.12 -9.69 5.47
CA LEU A 70 11.17 -8.39 4.80
C LEU A 70 10.69 -7.34 5.79
N ALA A 71 11.42 -6.24 5.93
CA ALA A 71 11.15 -5.20 6.94
C ALA A 71 11.11 -5.73 8.39
N GLY A 72 11.80 -6.85 8.68
CA GLY A 72 11.75 -7.51 10.00
C GLY A 72 10.55 -8.44 10.22
N TYR A 73 9.65 -8.57 9.23
CA TYR A 73 8.42 -9.36 9.32
C TYR A 73 8.38 -10.46 8.25
N PRO A 74 7.71 -11.61 8.50
CA PRO A 74 7.50 -12.61 7.47
C PRO A 74 6.49 -12.09 6.43
N ALA A 75 6.81 -12.30 5.16
CA ALA A 75 5.93 -12.08 4.02
C ALA A 75 5.85 -13.36 3.20
N ILE A 76 4.67 -13.67 2.66
CA ILE A 76 4.55 -14.69 1.62
C ILE A 76 4.78 -14.00 0.28
N ILE A 77 5.71 -14.53 -0.49
CA ILE A 77 5.90 -14.14 -1.88
C ILE A 77 5.64 -15.32 -2.80
N LYS A 78 4.94 -15.05 -3.92
CA LYS A 78 4.82 -15.99 -5.04
C LYS A 78 5.17 -15.24 -6.31
N TYR A 79 6.15 -15.78 -7.05
CA TYR A 79 6.62 -15.21 -8.30
C TYR A 79 6.29 -16.14 -9.46
N LEU A 80 5.78 -15.57 -10.54
CA LEU A 80 5.57 -16.23 -11.82
C LEU A 80 6.37 -15.48 -12.90
N PRO A 81 7.27 -16.15 -13.64
CA PRO A 81 8.08 -15.50 -14.66
C PRO A 81 7.23 -15.00 -15.83
N GLY A 82 7.76 -14.00 -16.53
CA GLY A 82 7.20 -13.44 -17.76
C GLY A 82 8.28 -12.78 -18.59
N ASN A 83 7.89 -11.90 -19.51
CA ASN A 83 8.83 -11.15 -20.33
C ASN A 83 9.62 -10.13 -19.47
N LYS A 84 10.95 -10.27 -19.42
CA LYS A 84 11.84 -9.43 -18.60
C LYS A 84 11.84 -7.95 -18.99
N ASN A 85 11.44 -7.64 -20.24
CA ASN A 85 11.34 -6.28 -20.76
C ASN A 85 10.01 -5.61 -20.38
N LYS A 86 9.04 -6.36 -19.86
CA LYS A 86 7.81 -5.80 -19.29
C LYS A 86 8.04 -5.42 -17.81
N PRO A 87 7.26 -4.46 -17.27
CA PRO A 87 7.31 -4.17 -15.85
C PRO A 87 6.87 -5.38 -15.02
N LEU A 88 7.46 -5.54 -13.83
CA LEU A 88 6.98 -6.50 -12.84
C LEU A 88 5.62 -6.02 -12.31
N VAL A 89 4.59 -6.86 -12.46
CA VAL A 89 3.27 -6.59 -11.89
C VAL A 89 3.22 -7.17 -10.48
N VAL A 90 2.96 -6.33 -9.49
CA VAL A 90 2.99 -6.68 -8.06
C VAL A 90 1.59 -6.58 -7.49
N PHE A 91 0.98 -7.71 -7.10
CA PHE A 91 -0.32 -7.74 -6.45
C PHE A 91 -0.17 -7.65 -4.93
N VAL A 92 -0.96 -6.74 -4.33
CA VAL A 92 -0.98 -6.42 -2.91
C VAL A 92 -2.43 -6.55 -2.40
N PRO A 93 -2.72 -7.49 -1.49
CA PRO A 93 -4.08 -7.84 -1.08
C PRO A 93 -4.70 -6.80 -0.14
N GLY A 94 -6.01 -6.82 0.02
CA GLY A 94 -6.72 -5.96 0.97
C GLY A 94 -6.57 -6.36 2.43
N ALA A 95 -7.30 -5.67 3.28
CA ALA A 95 -7.42 -5.98 4.70
C ALA A 95 -7.83 -7.44 4.92
N SER A 96 -7.17 -8.10 5.87
CA SER A 96 -7.45 -9.48 6.29
C SER A 96 -7.20 -10.55 5.23
N HIS A 97 -6.55 -10.24 4.10
CA HIS A 97 -6.38 -11.17 2.98
C HIS A 97 -4.92 -11.47 2.68
N LEU A 98 -4.67 -12.73 2.30
CA LEU A 98 -3.46 -13.13 1.59
C LEU A 98 -3.62 -12.85 0.11
N ALA A 99 -2.48 -12.63 -0.57
CA ALA A 99 -2.42 -12.41 -2.01
C ALA A 99 -2.87 -13.64 -2.83
N ARG A 100 -3.15 -14.78 -2.18
CA ARG A 100 -3.81 -15.95 -2.77
C ARG A 100 -5.07 -15.58 -3.54
N ILE A 101 -5.79 -14.54 -3.15
CA ILE A 101 -6.96 -14.06 -3.88
C ILE A 101 -6.68 -13.73 -5.35
N SER A 102 -5.43 -13.40 -5.71
CA SER A 102 -5.05 -13.09 -7.10
C SER A 102 -4.53 -14.28 -7.90
N TYR A 103 -4.19 -15.41 -7.26
CA TYR A 103 -3.56 -16.57 -7.91
C TYR A 103 -4.17 -17.94 -7.54
N GLY A 104 -5.19 -17.94 -6.69
CA GLY A 104 -5.99 -19.10 -6.36
C GLY A 104 -5.37 -20.07 -5.37
N TYR A 105 -5.84 -21.31 -5.43
CA TYR A 105 -5.52 -22.39 -4.51
C TYR A 105 -5.31 -23.71 -5.25
N PRO A 106 -4.60 -24.70 -4.66
CA PRO A 106 -4.44 -26.02 -5.25
C PRO A 106 -5.80 -26.68 -5.54
N GLY A 107 -6.01 -27.10 -6.78
CA GLY A 107 -7.27 -27.69 -7.24
C GLY A 107 -8.31 -26.68 -7.76
N GLY A 108 -8.10 -25.38 -7.57
CA GLY A 108 -8.92 -24.34 -8.19
C GLY A 108 -8.64 -24.17 -9.68
N ASN A 109 -9.61 -23.66 -10.44
CA ASN A 109 -9.43 -23.34 -11.84
C ASN A 109 -8.58 -22.05 -12.00
N LYS A 110 -7.41 -22.18 -12.60
CA LYS A 110 -6.45 -21.09 -12.74
C LYS A 110 -7.00 -19.90 -13.55
N LYS A 111 -7.95 -20.13 -14.46
CA LYS A 111 -8.53 -19.06 -15.27
C LYS A 111 -9.35 -18.08 -14.45
N ASP A 112 -9.78 -18.45 -13.25
CA ASP A 112 -10.54 -17.56 -12.38
C ASP A 112 -9.68 -16.54 -11.63
N PHE A 113 -8.36 -16.55 -11.84
CA PHE A 113 -7.45 -15.72 -11.07
C PHE A 113 -6.63 -14.80 -11.97
N LEU A 114 -6.48 -13.56 -11.52
CA LEU A 114 -5.82 -12.48 -12.25
C LEU A 114 -4.38 -12.81 -12.69
N GLU A 115 -3.62 -13.54 -11.87
CA GLU A 115 -2.26 -14.02 -12.19
C GLU A 115 -2.22 -14.70 -13.57
N PHE A 116 -3.17 -15.61 -13.84
CA PHE A 116 -3.18 -16.39 -15.07
C PHE A 116 -3.28 -15.50 -16.31
N TRP A 117 -4.17 -14.51 -16.28
CA TRP A 117 -4.41 -13.62 -17.41
C TRP A 117 -3.28 -12.60 -17.60
N LEU A 118 -2.71 -12.07 -16.52
CA LEU A 118 -1.52 -11.21 -16.60
C LEU A 118 -0.31 -11.97 -17.18
N HIS A 119 -0.16 -13.24 -16.83
CA HIS A 119 0.86 -14.10 -17.40
C HIS A 119 0.62 -14.40 -18.88
N LYS A 120 -0.64 -14.61 -19.29
CA LYS A 120 -1.01 -14.72 -20.72
C LYS A 120 -0.68 -13.45 -21.51
N GLU A 121 -0.80 -12.29 -20.87
CA GLU A 121 -0.32 -11.02 -21.42
C GLU A 121 1.22 -10.86 -21.35
N GLY A 122 1.94 -11.84 -20.80
CA GLY A 122 3.40 -11.89 -20.76
C GLY A 122 4.05 -11.07 -19.64
N TYR A 123 3.28 -10.58 -18.66
CA TYR A 123 3.86 -9.85 -17.53
C TYR A 123 4.52 -10.82 -16.53
N PRO A 124 5.73 -10.52 -16.03
CA PRO A 124 6.20 -11.15 -14.79
C PRO A 124 5.30 -10.68 -13.64
N PHE A 125 4.94 -11.61 -12.76
CA PHE A 125 3.97 -11.36 -11.69
C PHE A 125 4.54 -11.72 -10.32
N LEU A 126 4.29 -10.87 -9.32
CA LEU A 126 4.67 -11.07 -7.93
C LEU A 126 3.45 -10.81 -7.03
N ALA A 127 3.05 -11.80 -6.26
CA ALA A 127 2.07 -11.64 -5.19
C ALA A 127 2.78 -11.48 -3.85
N VAL A 128 2.43 -10.48 -3.04
CA VAL A 128 3.04 -10.20 -1.73
C VAL A 128 1.96 -10.18 -0.65
N SER A 129 2.02 -11.12 0.31
CA SER A 129 1.14 -11.13 1.47
C SER A 129 1.90 -10.71 2.73
N TYR A 130 1.32 -9.77 3.47
CA TYR A 130 1.76 -9.34 4.79
C TYR A 130 1.29 -10.33 5.87
N PRO A 131 1.85 -10.28 7.09
CA PRO A 131 1.48 -11.24 8.12
C PRO A 131 0.12 -10.91 8.75
N ILE A 132 -0.84 -11.79 8.50
CA ILE A 132 -2.14 -11.86 9.19
C ILE A 132 -2.17 -13.08 10.12
N GLU A 133 -3.15 -13.16 11.02
CA GLU A 133 -3.42 -14.36 11.81
C GLU A 133 -4.04 -15.45 10.92
N ASN A 134 -3.19 -16.06 10.10
CA ASN A 134 -3.48 -17.23 9.29
C ASN A 134 -2.46 -18.32 9.62
N LYS A 135 -2.88 -19.59 9.56
CA LYS A 135 -2.06 -20.75 9.94
C LYS A 135 -0.68 -20.76 9.26
N VAL A 136 -0.55 -20.18 8.06
CA VAL A 136 0.71 -20.07 7.32
C VAL A 136 1.81 -19.30 8.06
N PHE A 137 1.44 -18.40 8.97
CA PHE A 137 2.37 -17.66 9.82
C PHE A 137 2.43 -18.30 11.21
N SER A 138 3.63 -18.37 11.77
CA SER A 138 3.87 -19.00 13.08
C SER A 138 3.48 -18.14 14.29
N LYS A 139 3.30 -16.83 14.09
CA LYS A 139 2.90 -15.86 15.12
C LYS A 139 2.21 -14.65 14.49
N VAL A 140 1.58 -13.83 15.34
CA VAL A 140 0.91 -12.57 14.97
C VAL A 140 1.81 -11.36 15.20
N TYR A 141 1.46 -10.23 14.55
CA TYR A 141 2.27 -9.00 14.55
C TYR A 141 1.39 -7.76 14.72
N PRO A 142 0.86 -7.49 15.92
CA PRO A 142 -0.09 -6.40 16.15
C PRO A 142 0.50 -4.99 15.91
N ASN A 143 1.83 -4.85 15.99
CA ASN A 143 2.55 -3.60 15.71
C ASN A 143 2.82 -3.36 14.21
N PHE A 144 2.49 -4.29 13.31
CA PHE A 144 2.77 -4.12 11.89
C PHE A 144 1.94 -2.99 11.29
N THR A 145 2.60 -2.10 10.55
CA THR A 145 2.07 -0.81 10.07
C THR A 145 1.92 -0.75 8.56
N ILE A 146 1.33 0.35 8.04
CA ILE A 146 1.23 0.61 6.60
C ILE A 146 2.63 0.85 6.01
N THR A 147 3.55 1.43 6.79
CA THR A 147 4.96 1.60 6.45
C THR A 147 5.65 0.25 6.28
N ASP A 148 5.50 -0.66 7.24
CA ASP A 148 6.08 -2.01 7.14
C ASP A 148 5.52 -2.75 5.92
N TRP A 149 4.24 -2.55 5.63
CA TRP A 149 3.60 -3.10 4.45
C TRP A 149 4.21 -2.57 3.14
N ALA A 150 4.39 -1.25 3.03
CA ALA A 150 5.06 -0.60 1.91
C ALA A 150 6.52 -1.06 1.74
N ASP A 151 7.23 -1.29 2.85
CA ASP A 151 8.57 -1.86 2.84
C ASP A 151 8.56 -3.30 2.31
N GLN A 152 7.62 -4.15 2.74
CA GLN A 152 7.50 -5.51 2.22
C GLN A 152 7.26 -5.55 0.71
N ILE A 153 6.37 -4.69 0.19
CA ILE A 153 6.10 -4.58 -1.25
C ILE A 153 7.38 -4.20 -2.01
N THR A 154 8.09 -3.18 -1.50
CA THR A 154 9.31 -2.67 -2.13
C THR A 154 10.45 -3.70 -2.09
N LEU A 155 10.72 -4.28 -0.92
CA LEU A 155 11.82 -5.22 -0.71
C LEU A 155 11.58 -6.54 -1.46
N ALA A 156 10.33 -7.05 -1.49
CA ALA A 156 9.97 -8.22 -2.28
C ALA A 156 10.20 -7.97 -3.78
N SER A 157 9.76 -6.81 -4.27
CA SER A 157 9.92 -6.40 -5.67
C SER A 157 11.39 -6.29 -6.05
N ASN A 158 12.21 -5.59 -5.24
CA ASN A 158 13.65 -5.47 -5.46
C ASN A 158 14.36 -6.83 -5.46
N PHE A 159 13.98 -7.71 -4.52
CA PHE A 159 14.52 -9.07 -4.44
C PHE A 159 14.25 -9.86 -5.74
N ILE A 160 13.01 -9.84 -6.23
CA ILE A 160 12.62 -10.55 -7.45
C ILE A 160 13.30 -9.95 -8.69
N ILE A 161 13.32 -8.63 -8.82
CA ILE A 161 13.97 -7.93 -9.94
C ILE A 161 15.45 -8.28 -10.02
N LYS A 162 16.17 -8.21 -8.90
CA LYS A 162 17.60 -8.57 -8.83
C LYS A 162 17.82 -10.04 -9.15
N LYS A 163 17.03 -10.93 -8.54
CA LYS A 163 17.19 -12.38 -8.72
C LYS A 163 16.93 -12.85 -10.15
N HIS A 164 16.02 -12.22 -10.86
CA HIS A 164 15.59 -12.66 -12.19
C HIS A 164 16.06 -11.75 -13.34
N HIS A 165 16.83 -10.71 -13.01
CA HIS A 165 17.34 -9.70 -13.95
C HIS A 165 16.21 -9.05 -14.76
N LEU A 166 15.16 -8.59 -14.06
CA LEU A 166 14.03 -7.89 -14.67
C LEU A 166 14.34 -6.40 -14.86
N SER A 167 13.52 -5.71 -15.67
CA SER A 167 13.51 -4.25 -15.66
C SER A 167 13.21 -3.71 -14.24
N LYS A 168 13.70 -2.49 -13.95
CA LYS A 168 13.43 -1.81 -12.67
C LYS A 168 12.03 -1.18 -12.60
N ASN A 169 11.23 -1.34 -13.65
CA ASN A 169 9.88 -0.81 -13.75
C ASN A 169 8.89 -1.76 -13.08
N ILE A 170 8.02 -1.22 -12.22
CA ILE A 170 6.98 -2.00 -11.54
C ILE A 170 5.60 -1.37 -11.72
N VAL A 171 4.61 -2.22 -11.87
CA VAL A 171 3.19 -1.87 -11.78
C VAL A 171 2.67 -2.47 -10.48
N ILE A 172 2.05 -1.67 -9.63
CA ILE A 172 1.47 -2.15 -8.37
C ILE A 172 -0.04 -2.27 -8.56
N LEU A 173 -0.60 -3.44 -8.24
CA LEU A 173 -2.03 -3.68 -8.15
C LEU A 173 -2.38 -3.75 -6.67
N ALA A 174 -2.97 -2.68 -6.15
CA ALA A 174 -3.35 -2.59 -4.75
C ALA A 174 -4.86 -2.76 -4.63
N TRP A 175 -5.31 -3.78 -3.91
CA TRP A 175 -6.74 -4.04 -3.71
C TRP A 175 -7.21 -3.55 -2.34
N SER A 176 -8.40 -2.94 -2.28
CA SER A 176 -9.03 -2.50 -1.03
C SER A 176 -8.08 -1.60 -0.20
N PHE A 177 -7.88 -1.86 1.09
CA PHE A 177 -7.02 -1.04 1.96
C PHE A 177 -5.53 -0.99 1.55
N ALA A 178 -5.08 -1.80 0.59
CA ALA A 178 -3.72 -1.66 0.05
C ALA A 178 -3.49 -0.29 -0.63
N GLY A 179 -4.55 0.43 -1.00
CA GLY A 179 -4.45 1.80 -1.51
C GLY A 179 -3.74 2.78 -0.56
N TYR A 180 -3.80 2.52 0.76
CA TYR A 180 -3.09 3.31 1.77
C TYR A 180 -1.56 3.29 1.62
N THR A 181 -1.01 2.30 0.92
CA THR A 181 0.44 2.14 0.75
C THR A 181 1.04 2.99 -0.38
N ALA A 182 0.20 3.69 -1.17
CA ALA A 182 0.60 4.28 -2.46
C ALA A 182 1.81 5.24 -2.36
N VAL A 183 1.74 6.23 -1.47
CA VAL A 183 2.79 7.25 -1.31
C VAL A 183 4.08 6.62 -0.79
N LYS A 184 3.96 5.87 0.31
CA LYS A 184 5.11 5.28 1.00
C LYS A 184 5.86 4.30 0.10
N THR A 185 5.14 3.44 -0.60
CA THR A 185 5.73 2.46 -1.51
C THR A 185 6.49 3.17 -2.64
N ASN A 186 5.92 4.21 -3.25
CA ASN A 186 6.62 4.94 -4.30
C ASN A 186 7.92 5.61 -3.81
N LYS A 187 7.89 6.21 -2.62
CA LYS A 187 9.08 6.81 -1.99
C LYS A 187 10.17 5.76 -1.75
N LEU A 188 9.81 4.61 -1.18
CA LEU A 188 10.73 3.52 -0.90
C LEU A 188 11.27 2.88 -2.19
N CYS A 189 10.43 2.69 -3.21
CA CYS A 189 10.85 2.23 -4.53
C CYS A 189 11.91 3.15 -5.14
N LYS A 190 11.68 4.47 -5.14
CA LYS A 190 12.67 5.46 -5.62
C LYS A 190 14.01 5.34 -4.89
N ASN A 191 13.99 5.21 -3.55
CA ASN A 191 15.20 5.03 -2.75
C ASN A 191 15.96 3.73 -3.08
N GLN A 192 15.25 2.70 -3.55
CA GLN A 192 15.83 1.43 -4.02
C GLN A 192 16.18 1.45 -5.52
N GLY A 193 16.04 2.58 -6.20
CA GLY A 193 16.25 2.73 -7.64
C GLY A 193 15.20 2.01 -8.50
N LEU A 194 14.05 1.65 -7.93
CA LEU A 194 12.91 1.11 -8.65
C LEU A 194 12.00 2.25 -9.15
N ASN A 195 11.33 2.01 -10.27
CA ASN A 195 10.42 2.96 -10.87
C ASN A 195 8.98 2.40 -10.85
N VAL A 196 8.11 3.00 -10.04
CA VAL A 196 6.67 2.69 -10.09
C VAL A 196 6.09 3.37 -11.33
N VAL A 197 5.89 2.62 -12.40
CA VAL A 197 5.35 3.17 -13.66
C VAL A 197 3.86 3.46 -13.54
N LEU A 198 3.15 2.67 -12.74
CA LEU A 198 1.73 2.83 -12.47
C LEU A 198 1.35 2.10 -11.18
N PHE A 199 0.59 2.78 -10.32
CA PHE A 199 -0.14 2.20 -9.21
C PHE A 199 -1.61 2.11 -9.61
N ILE A 200 -2.16 0.91 -9.62
CA ILE A 200 -3.55 0.64 -9.98
C ILE A 200 -4.29 0.20 -8.73
N GLY A 201 -5.19 1.05 -8.25
CA GLY A 201 -6.15 0.68 -7.22
C GLY A 201 -7.23 -0.23 -7.80
N LEU A 202 -7.46 -1.40 -7.21
CA LEU A 202 -8.58 -2.28 -7.51
C LEU A 202 -9.60 -2.11 -6.38
N SER A 203 -10.69 -1.38 -6.61
CA SER A 203 -11.64 -0.92 -5.56
C SER A 203 -10.90 -0.58 -4.24
N ALA A 204 -9.89 0.29 -4.35
CA ALA A 204 -8.91 0.52 -3.30
C ALA A 204 -9.07 1.88 -2.65
N ASP A 205 -8.87 1.96 -1.34
CA ASP A 205 -9.05 3.20 -0.59
C ASP A 205 -7.82 4.11 -0.68
N PRO A 206 -7.99 5.40 -0.98
CA PRO A 206 -6.87 6.32 -0.94
C PRO A 206 -6.39 6.56 0.51
N PRO A 207 -5.09 6.90 0.71
CA PRO A 207 -4.40 7.13 2.00
C PRO A 207 -5.06 8.01 3.10
N LEU A 208 -6.24 8.58 2.85
CA LEU A 208 -6.95 9.50 3.75
C LEU A 208 -8.40 9.09 4.05
N ARG A 209 -8.94 8.04 3.40
CA ARG A 209 -10.37 7.70 3.49
C ARG A 209 -10.78 7.25 4.90
N GLY A 210 -9.99 6.42 5.56
CA GLY A 210 -10.31 5.83 6.86
C GLY A 210 -10.24 6.79 8.07
N LEU A 211 -9.88 8.07 7.88
CA LEU A 211 -9.63 9.04 8.96
C LEU A 211 -10.91 9.67 9.53
N PHE A 212 -11.99 8.89 9.65
CA PHE A 212 -13.18 9.31 10.37
C PHE A 212 -12.93 9.31 11.88
N LYS A 213 -13.54 10.27 12.58
CA LYS A 213 -13.42 10.37 14.04
C LYS A 213 -14.31 9.32 14.73
N GLU A 214 -13.71 8.49 15.57
CA GLU A 214 -14.45 7.58 16.46
C GLU A 214 -15.23 8.34 17.56
N PRO A 215 -16.37 7.84 18.05
CA PRO A 215 -16.97 6.53 17.75
C PRO A 215 -17.85 6.48 16.49
N ASN A 216 -17.96 7.59 15.74
CA ASN A 216 -18.91 7.74 14.64
C ASN A 216 -18.30 7.39 13.28
N ASN A 217 -17.38 6.42 13.21
CA ASN A 217 -16.83 5.96 11.94
C ASN A 217 -17.90 5.12 11.21
N PRO A 218 -18.49 5.61 10.11
CA PRO A 218 -19.60 4.92 9.47
C PRO A 218 -19.15 3.69 8.67
N ILE A 219 -17.86 3.60 8.34
CA ILE A 219 -17.29 2.53 7.51
C ILE A 219 -16.79 1.37 8.39
N LEU A 220 -16.15 1.69 9.52
CA LEU A 220 -15.58 0.70 10.44
C LEU A 220 -16.00 0.99 11.89
N PRO A 221 -17.28 0.88 12.24
CA PRO A 221 -17.72 1.09 13.61
C PRO A 221 -17.22 -0.03 14.54
N ASN A 222 -17.00 0.29 15.81
CA ASN A 222 -16.75 -0.69 16.88
C ASN A 222 -15.53 -1.61 16.68
N ILE A 223 -14.41 -1.07 16.19
CA ILE A 223 -13.15 -1.83 16.09
C ILE A 223 -12.75 -2.38 17.46
N LYS A 224 -12.83 -3.71 17.62
CA LYS A 224 -12.48 -4.44 18.85
C LYS A 224 -11.15 -5.17 18.72
N MET A 225 -10.38 -5.13 19.79
CA MET A 225 -9.11 -5.84 19.91
C MET A 225 -9.34 -7.27 20.39
N LEU A 226 -8.69 -8.23 19.74
CA LEU A 226 -8.59 -9.60 20.23
C LEU A 226 -7.54 -9.73 21.34
N PRO A 227 -7.56 -10.80 22.16
CA PRO A 227 -6.53 -11.01 23.20
C PRO A 227 -5.09 -11.00 22.69
N ASN A 228 -4.85 -11.34 21.42
CA ASN A 228 -3.54 -11.35 20.78
C ASN A 228 -3.13 -9.98 20.16
N GLY A 229 -3.92 -8.93 20.37
CA GLY A 229 -3.66 -7.57 19.88
C GLY A 229 -4.10 -7.29 18.44
N MET A 230 -4.62 -8.30 17.73
CA MET A 230 -5.11 -8.14 16.35
C MET A 230 -6.54 -7.61 16.34
N VAL A 231 -6.98 -7.09 15.19
CA VAL A 231 -8.40 -6.88 14.90
C VAL A 231 -8.91 -8.10 14.18
N SER A 232 -10.01 -8.67 14.65
CA SER A 232 -10.69 -9.64 13.82
C SER A 232 -11.68 -8.95 12.89
N PRO A 233 -11.70 -9.32 11.60
CA PRO A 233 -12.79 -8.96 10.71
C PRO A 233 -14.16 -9.43 11.25
N LYS A 234 -14.22 -10.55 11.99
CA LYS A 234 -15.47 -11.15 12.47
C LYS A 234 -16.26 -10.31 13.51
N PRO A 235 -15.63 -9.73 14.56
CA PRO A 235 -16.27 -8.82 15.51
C PRO A 235 -16.50 -7.40 15.00
N LEU A 236 -16.20 -7.08 13.73
CA LEU A 236 -16.77 -5.89 13.04
C LEU A 236 -18.26 -6.11 12.68
N ASN A 237 -18.96 -6.86 13.55
CA ASN A 237 -20.21 -7.59 13.35
C ASN A 237 -20.05 -8.71 12.30
N ASP A 238 -20.73 -9.85 12.47
CA ASP A 238 -20.74 -11.01 11.54
C ASP A 238 -20.93 -10.62 10.05
N TRP A 239 -21.41 -9.40 9.82
CA TRP A 239 -21.41 -8.67 8.57
C TRP A 239 -20.11 -8.73 7.76
N PHE A 240 -18.92 -8.53 8.32
CA PHE A 240 -17.72 -8.38 7.46
C PHE A 240 -17.31 -9.70 6.75
N ASP A 241 -17.42 -10.85 7.45
CA ASP A 241 -17.23 -12.17 6.81
C ASP A 241 -18.43 -12.48 5.90
N ALA A 242 -19.66 -12.19 6.33
CA ALA A 242 -20.85 -12.38 5.51
C ALA A 242 -20.82 -11.53 4.23
N TRP A 243 -20.26 -10.33 4.29
CA TRP A 243 -20.14 -9.40 3.18
C TRP A 243 -19.18 -9.96 2.14
N PHE A 244 -17.96 -10.34 2.52
CA PHE A 244 -17.04 -10.96 1.57
C PHE A 244 -17.56 -12.28 1.00
N ILE A 245 -18.21 -13.13 1.81
CA ILE A 245 -18.85 -14.34 1.29
C ILE A 245 -19.96 -14.00 0.29
N ASN A 246 -20.76 -12.96 0.54
CA ASN A 246 -21.75 -12.48 -0.41
C ASN A 246 -21.09 -11.98 -1.72
N GLN A 247 -19.98 -11.24 -1.62
CA GLN A 247 -19.23 -10.80 -2.79
C GLN A 247 -18.69 -12.00 -3.61
N LEU A 248 -18.22 -13.06 -2.96
CA LEU A 248 -17.79 -14.30 -3.64
C LEU A 248 -18.96 -15.00 -4.33
N ASN A 249 -20.09 -15.18 -3.63
CA ASN A 249 -21.28 -15.83 -4.20
C ASN A 249 -21.79 -15.09 -5.45
N MET A 250 -21.78 -13.75 -5.44
CA MET A 250 -22.13 -12.96 -6.63
C MET A 250 -21.15 -13.20 -7.80
N GLN A 251 -19.85 -13.37 -7.52
CA GLN A 251 -18.89 -13.75 -8.57
C GLN A 251 -19.13 -15.17 -9.08
N ASP A 252 -19.52 -16.11 -8.20
CA ASP A 252 -19.89 -17.47 -8.59
C ASP A 252 -21.11 -17.46 -9.52
N GLU A 253 -22.12 -16.63 -9.24
CA GLU A 253 -23.30 -16.43 -10.09
C GLU A 253 -22.92 -15.87 -11.48
N ILE A 254 -22.08 -14.82 -11.51
CA ILE A 254 -21.59 -14.22 -12.77
C ILE A 254 -20.85 -15.26 -13.62
N ASN A 255 -20.04 -16.11 -12.99
CA ASN A 255 -19.21 -17.10 -13.69
C ASN A 255 -19.87 -18.48 -13.81
N LYS A 256 -21.08 -18.66 -13.27
CA LYS A 256 -21.89 -19.90 -13.30
C LYS A 256 -21.22 -21.13 -12.68
N HIS A 257 -20.30 -20.93 -11.75
CA HIS A 257 -19.65 -22.00 -11.00
C HIS A 257 -19.00 -21.45 -9.72
N VAL A 258 -18.70 -22.33 -8.76
CA VAL A 258 -18.01 -21.95 -7.53
C VAL A 258 -16.52 -21.69 -7.81
N ILE A 259 -16.07 -20.44 -7.62
CA ILE A 259 -14.69 -20.01 -7.88
C ILE A 259 -13.78 -20.38 -6.70
N ILE A 260 -14.21 -20.10 -5.47
CA ILE A 260 -13.50 -20.48 -4.24
C ILE A 260 -14.52 -21.04 -3.24
N PRO A 261 -14.46 -22.34 -2.90
CA PRO A 261 -15.31 -22.91 -1.86
C PRO A 261 -15.13 -22.17 -0.52
N LYS A 262 -16.25 -21.83 0.14
CA LYS A 262 -16.27 -21.07 1.41
C LYS A 262 -15.25 -21.54 2.45
N GLY A 263 -15.18 -22.85 2.70
CA GLY A 263 -14.24 -23.42 3.69
C GLY A 263 -12.77 -23.23 3.30
N ILE A 264 -12.46 -23.22 2.00
CA ILE A 264 -11.13 -22.92 1.50
C ILE A 264 -10.84 -21.43 1.67
N TYR A 265 -11.76 -20.55 1.26
CA TYR A 265 -11.61 -19.11 1.43
C TYR A 265 -11.33 -18.73 2.89
N GLN A 266 -12.21 -19.14 3.82
CA GLN A 266 -12.09 -18.80 5.24
C GLN A 266 -10.80 -19.33 5.90
N SER A 267 -10.32 -20.51 5.48
CA SER A 267 -9.15 -21.14 6.11
C SER A 267 -7.81 -20.79 5.44
N LYS A 268 -7.82 -20.43 4.15
CA LYS A 268 -6.60 -20.28 3.34
C LYS A 268 -6.37 -18.87 2.82
N PHE A 269 -7.38 -18.00 2.77
CA PHE A 269 -7.26 -16.66 2.18
C PHE A 269 -7.29 -15.58 3.22
N ILE A 270 -8.01 -15.77 4.33
CA ILE A 270 -8.22 -14.70 5.32
C ILE A 270 -7.61 -14.99 6.68
N GLY A 271 -7.52 -13.95 7.50
CA GLY A 271 -7.00 -13.98 8.87
C GLY A 271 -7.17 -12.62 9.56
N ASN A 272 -7.06 -12.60 10.88
CA ASN A 272 -7.15 -11.35 11.64
C ASN A 272 -5.93 -10.45 11.34
N LEU A 273 -6.10 -9.13 11.34
CA LEU A 273 -5.07 -8.20 10.86
C LEU A 273 -4.62 -7.18 11.93
N PRO A 274 -3.44 -6.57 11.77
CA PRO A 274 -3.01 -5.45 12.61
C PRO A 274 -3.93 -4.24 12.42
N VAL A 275 -4.32 -3.59 13.52
CA VAL A 275 -5.28 -2.46 13.50
C VAL A 275 -4.81 -1.29 12.63
N ALA A 276 -3.49 -1.09 12.54
CA ALA A 276 -2.86 -0.05 11.74
C ALA A 276 -3.25 -0.12 10.25
N LEU A 277 -3.51 -1.32 9.72
CA LEU A 277 -3.82 -1.50 8.30
C LEU A 277 -5.24 -1.08 7.92
N LEU A 278 -6.10 -0.79 8.91
CA LEU A 278 -7.43 -0.24 8.68
C LEU A 278 -7.38 1.23 8.24
N GLY A 279 -6.23 1.91 8.33
CA GLY A 279 -6.08 3.32 7.94
C GLY A 279 -6.87 4.31 8.80
N THR A 280 -7.36 3.87 9.97
CA THR A 280 -8.08 4.71 10.93
C THR A 280 -7.11 5.35 11.93
N GLN A 281 -7.63 6.16 12.85
CA GLN A 281 -6.84 6.70 13.97
C GLN A 281 -6.38 5.63 14.99
N LYS A 282 -6.85 4.37 14.89
CA LYS A 282 -6.54 3.34 15.89
C LYS A 282 -5.13 2.78 15.72
N ARG A 283 -4.38 2.70 16.82
CA ARG A 283 -3.04 2.08 16.89
C ARG A 283 -2.96 1.08 18.01
N TYR A 284 -2.21 0.00 17.79
CA TYR A 284 -1.84 -0.91 18.87
C TYR A 284 -0.66 -0.33 19.63
N ASN A 285 -0.77 -0.30 20.97
CA ASN A 285 0.28 0.17 21.85
C ASN A 285 0.24 -0.64 23.15
N HIS A 286 1.27 -1.46 23.40
CA HIS A 286 1.44 -2.25 24.64
C HIS A 286 0.14 -2.95 25.14
N GLY A 287 -0.48 -3.76 24.28
CA GLY A 287 -1.65 -4.55 24.66
C GLY A 287 -2.99 -3.80 24.69
N LYS A 288 -3.07 -2.58 24.16
CA LYS A 288 -4.32 -1.83 24.00
C LYS A 288 -4.39 -1.11 22.66
N PHE A 289 -5.60 -0.78 22.23
CA PHE A 289 -5.82 0.18 21.15
C PHE A 289 -5.90 1.60 21.69
N ILE A 290 -5.12 2.51 21.10
CA ILE A 290 -5.16 3.95 21.35
C ILE A 290 -5.60 4.69 20.09
N ASN A 291 -6.06 5.93 20.24
CA ASN A 291 -6.28 6.83 19.11
C ASN A 291 -5.02 7.68 18.90
N ASP A 292 -4.39 7.58 17.74
CA ASP A 292 -3.25 8.39 17.33
C ASP A 292 -3.34 8.69 15.83
N ILE A 293 -4.06 9.76 15.51
CA ILE A 293 -4.23 10.23 14.13
C ILE A 293 -2.90 10.70 13.52
N ASN A 294 -2.00 11.28 14.33
CA ASN A 294 -0.72 11.77 13.84
C ASN A 294 0.17 10.62 13.38
N ALA A 295 0.21 9.53 14.14
CA ALA A 295 0.87 8.30 13.71
C ALA A 295 0.26 7.77 12.41
N THR A 296 -1.08 7.77 12.25
CA THR A 296 -1.73 7.36 10.98
C THR A 296 -1.35 8.25 9.81
N LEU A 297 -1.38 9.57 9.98
CA LEU A 297 -0.96 10.51 8.94
C LEU A 297 0.51 10.36 8.55
N GLN A 298 1.40 10.09 9.51
CA GLN A 298 2.82 9.83 9.26
C GLN A 298 3.07 8.51 8.52
N ASP A 299 2.22 7.52 8.77
CA ASP A 299 2.33 6.17 8.21
C ASP A 299 1.79 6.08 6.78
N THR A 300 0.65 6.75 6.50
CA THR A 300 0.07 6.79 5.16
C THR A 300 0.70 7.85 4.27
N GLN A 301 1.16 8.96 4.84
CA GLN A 301 1.69 10.14 4.15
C GLN A 301 0.74 10.69 3.07
N GLY A 302 -0.58 10.55 3.25
CA GLY A 302 -1.57 10.81 2.21
C GLY A 302 -1.61 12.24 1.65
N PHE A 303 -1.05 13.22 2.36
CA PHE A 303 -0.94 14.62 1.90
C PHE A 303 0.35 14.92 1.12
N ASP A 304 1.30 13.99 1.02
CA ASP A 304 2.53 14.17 0.24
C ASP A 304 2.28 13.91 -1.25
N TYR A 305 1.52 14.82 -1.87
CA TYR A 305 1.16 14.79 -3.30
C TYR A 305 2.37 14.67 -4.23
N SER A 306 3.53 15.16 -3.79
CA SER A 306 4.79 15.14 -4.55
C SER A 306 5.37 13.73 -4.72
N ASN A 307 4.99 12.80 -3.83
CA ASN A 307 5.49 11.43 -3.77
C ASN A 307 4.45 10.37 -4.12
N TYR A 308 3.25 10.73 -4.55
CA TYR A 308 2.38 9.73 -5.19
C TYR A 308 3.03 9.19 -6.48
N PRO A 309 2.90 7.89 -6.77
CA PRO A 309 3.22 7.35 -8.09
C PRO A 309 2.18 7.86 -9.11
N PRO A 310 2.42 7.65 -10.42
CA PRO A 310 1.32 7.64 -11.38
C PRO A 310 0.20 6.71 -10.92
N ILE A 311 -1.05 7.18 -10.95
CA ILE A 311 -2.21 6.43 -10.43
C ILE A 311 -3.21 6.12 -11.55
N ALA A 312 -3.78 4.92 -11.47
CA ALA A 312 -5.06 4.59 -12.06
C ALA A 312 -5.92 3.81 -11.06
N VAL A 313 -7.21 3.71 -11.33
CA VAL A 313 -8.18 3.01 -10.50
C VAL A 313 -9.11 2.20 -11.39
N ILE A 314 -9.33 0.95 -11.02
CA ILE A 314 -10.38 0.10 -11.54
C ILE A 314 -11.35 -0.12 -10.36
N TYR A 315 -12.60 0.26 -10.54
CA TYR A 315 -13.62 0.16 -9.48
C TYR A 315 -14.83 -0.60 -9.99
N ASP A 316 -15.53 -1.27 -9.09
CA ASP A 316 -16.79 -1.93 -9.41
C ASP A 316 -17.98 -0.98 -9.36
N THR A 317 -19.12 -1.49 -9.83
CA THR A 317 -20.38 -0.74 -9.88
C THR A 317 -21.46 -1.47 -9.09
N SER A 318 -21.09 -2.29 -8.09
CA SER A 318 -22.04 -3.11 -7.35
C SER A 318 -22.74 -2.30 -6.27
N TYR A 319 -24.05 -2.49 -6.13
CA TYR A 319 -24.83 -1.93 -5.02
C TYR A 319 -24.45 -2.56 -3.66
N THR A 320 -23.82 -3.73 -3.67
CA THR A 320 -23.36 -4.39 -2.44
C THR A 320 -22.00 -3.87 -1.97
N ASP A 321 -21.34 -3.03 -2.74
CA ASP A 321 -20.09 -2.33 -2.40
C ASP A 321 -20.25 -0.83 -2.71
N ASP A 322 -21.39 -0.28 -2.29
CA ASP A 322 -21.86 1.07 -2.62
C ASP A 322 -20.86 2.17 -2.26
N ASP A 323 -20.22 2.08 -1.08
CA ASP A 323 -19.20 3.01 -0.63
C ASP A 323 -18.05 3.11 -1.66
N ASN A 324 -17.53 1.96 -2.12
CA ASN A 324 -16.49 1.94 -3.15
C ASN A 324 -17.02 2.36 -4.53
N ALA A 325 -18.18 1.86 -4.91
CA ALA A 325 -18.78 2.15 -6.22
C ALA A 325 -19.03 3.66 -6.42
N PHE A 326 -19.44 4.36 -5.36
CA PHE A 326 -19.68 5.80 -5.40
C PHE A 326 -18.42 6.62 -5.15
N PHE A 327 -17.70 6.41 -4.05
CA PHE A 327 -16.72 7.41 -3.60
C PHE A 327 -15.29 7.15 -4.11
N THR A 328 -14.89 5.89 -4.30
CA THR A 328 -13.54 5.54 -4.76
C THR A 328 -13.13 6.25 -6.06
N PRO A 329 -13.96 6.33 -7.13
CA PRO A 329 -13.58 7.10 -8.32
C PRO A 329 -13.36 8.58 -8.03
N HIS A 330 -14.16 9.19 -7.14
CA HIS A 330 -14.07 10.61 -6.82
C HIS A 330 -12.88 10.96 -5.93
N ASP A 331 -12.63 10.16 -4.89
CA ASP A 331 -11.51 10.41 -3.97
C ASP A 331 -10.18 10.37 -4.72
N TRP A 332 -9.98 9.34 -5.56
CA TRP A 332 -8.78 9.21 -6.38
C TRP A 332 -8.70 10.24 -7.50
N SER A 333 -9.83 10.70 -8.07
CA SER A 333 -9.83 11.72 -9.11
C SER A 333 -9.09 12.99 -8.67
N SER A 334 -9.30 13.42 -7.41
CA SER A 334 -8.61 14.59 -6.86
C SER A 334 -7.09 14.39 -6.78
N ILE A 335 -6.66 13.19 -6.40
CA ILE A 335 -5.24 12.81 -6.27
C ILE A 335 -4.60 12.71 -7.65
N ILE A 336 -5.29 12.09 -8.62
CA ILE A 336 -4.82 11.94 -10.02
C ILE A 336 -4.56 13.32 -10.64
N SER A 337 -5.50 14.26 -10.53
CA SER A 337 -5.31 15.61 -11.08
C SER A 337 -4.12 16.33 -10.44
N ARG A 338 -3.97 16.25 -9.12
CA ARG A 338 -2.82 16.85 -8.41
C ARG A 338 -1.51 16.19 -8.82
N ASN A 339 -1.46 14.86 -8.89
CA ASN A 339 -0.28 14.10 -9.27
C ASN A 339 0.21 14.47 -10.68
N VAL A 340 -0.71 14.50 -11.66
CA VAL A 340 -0.40 14.94 -13.03
C VAL A 340 0.11 16.38 -13.06
N TYR A 341 -0.55 17.28 -12.34
CA TYR A 341 -0.14 18.67 -12.29
C TYR A 341 1.29 18.83 -11.73
N TYR A 342 1.61 18.15 -10.63
CA TYR A 342 2.97 18.15 -10.07
C TYR A 342 4.00 17.52 -11.00
N ASP A 343 3.65 16.45 -11.73
CA ASP A 343 4.53 15.83 -12.73
C ASP A 343 4.88 16.83 -13.86
N ILE A 344 3.90 17.62 -14.31
CA ILE A 344 4.10 18.66 -15.31
C ILE A 344 5.01 19.76 -14.73
N LEU A 345 4.70 20.30 -13.55
CA LEU A 345 5.49 21.35 -12.91
C LEU A 345 6.97 20.99 -12.73
N LYS A 346 7.27 19.74 -12.34
CA LYS A 346 8.64 19.24 -12.18
C LYS A 346 9.42 19.23 -13.49
N LYS A 347 8.74 19.04 -14.63
CA LYS A 347 9.37 18.90 -15.94
C LYS A 347 9.48 20.23 -16.70
N THR A 348 8.54 21.15 -16.53
CA THR A 348 8.47 22.39 -17.32
C THR A 348 9.20 23.59 -16.72
N LYS A 349 9.84 23.47 -15.53
CA LYS A 349 10.62 24.53 -14.86
C LYS A 349 9.95 25.93 -14.92
N SER A 350 8.81 26.05 -14.25
CA SER A 350 8.26 27.27 -13.65
C SER A 350 8.11 28.57 -14.46
N ASN A 351 7.88 28.54 -15.77
CA ASN A 351 7.25 29.68 -16.44
C ASN A 351 5.94 29.20 -17.04
N MET A 352 4.85 29.26 -16.26
CA MET A 352 3.51 28.98 -16.75
C MET A 352 3.16 30.01 -17.83
N THR A 353 3.36 29.62 -19.07
CA THR A 353 3.17 30.47 -20.23
C THR A 353 1.69 30.62 -20.54
N THR A 354 1.28 31.86 -20.75
CA THR A 354 -0.05 32.24 -21.22
C THR A 354 -0.35 31.61 -22.58
N GLY A 355 -1.62 31.32 -22.88
CA GLY A 355 -2.06 30.87 -24.22
C GLY A 355 -2.12 29.35 -24.39
N ASP A 356 -1.57 28.82 -25.48
CA ASP A 356 -1.75 27.43 -25.92
C ASP A 356 -1.17 26.38 -24.96
N THR A 357 -0.05 26.68 -24.31
CA THR A 357 0.57 25.76 -23.35
C THR A 357 -0.29 25.59 -22.11
N TRP A 358 -0.85 26.67 -21.57
CA TRP A 358 -1.83 26.58 -20.48
C TRP A 358 -3.05 25.75 -20.85
N ARG A 359 -3.58 25.92 -22.06
CA ARG A 359 -4.71 25.11 -22.56
C ARG A 359 -4.35 23.63 -22.63
N LYS A 360 -3.17 23.27 -23.17
CA LYS A 360 -2.70 21.87 -23.22
C LYS A 360 -2.48 21.26 -21.83
N ILE A 361 -1.91 22.01 -20.90
CA ILE A 361 -1.72 21.57 -19.50
C ILE A 361 -3.06 21.36 -18.82
N SER A 362 -3.96 22.34 -18.93
CA SER A 362 -5.31 22.27 -18.37
C SER A 362 -6.05 21.05 -18.91
N ASP A 363 -5.94 20.82 -20.21
CA ASP A 363 -6.55 19.69 -20.88
C ASP A 363 -6.06 18.32 -20.35
N LEU A 364 -4.74 18.19 -20.19
CA LEU A 364 -4.14 17.01 -19.58
C LEU A 364 -4.70 16.81 -18.16
N VAL A 365 -4.56 17.82 -17.28
CA VAL A 365 -4.94 17.72 -15.86
C VAL A 365 -6.42 17.41 -15.68
N LEU A 366 -7.30 18.07 -16.42
CA LEU A 366 -8.76 17.94 -16.29
C LEU A 366 -9.29 16.63 -16.87
N ARG A 367 -8.65 16.08 -17.90
CA ARG A 367 -9.06 14.79 -18.49
C ARG A 367 -8.46 13.57 -17.79
N ALA A 368 -7.37 13.74 -17.02
CA ALA A 368 -6.67 12.62 -16.39
C ALA A 368 -7.58 11.72 -15.54
N PRO A 369 -8.45 12.26 -14.65
CA PRO A 369 -9.32 11.41 -13.85
C PRO A 369 -10.21 10.48 -14.68
N LYS A 370 -10.83 11.01 -15.74
CA LYS A 370 -11.69 10.24 -16.65
C LYS A 370 -10.92 9.14 -17.40
N LYS A 371 -9.64 9.38 -17.72
CA LYS A 371 -8.79 8.42 -18.42
C LYS A 371 -8.27 7.30 -17.52
N PHE A 372 -7.98 7.63 -16.26
CA PHE A 372 -7.32 6.72 -15.33
C PHE A 372 -8.26 6.12 -14.28
N THR A 373 -9.57 6.36 -14.38
CA THR A 373 -10.58 5.78 -13.49
C THR A 373 -11.58 5.00 -14.34
N ILE A 374 -11.56 3.67 -14.21
CA ILE A 374 -12.30 2.75 -15.09
C ILE A 374 -13.27 1.91 -14.27
N ALA A 375 -14.56 2.00 -14.61
CA ALA A 375 -15.57 1.12 -14.05
C ALA A 375 -15.50 -0.28 -14.68
N ILE A 376 -15.82 -1.31 -13.90
CA ILE A 376 -15.97 -2.68 -14.41
C ILE A 376 -17.37 -3.23 -14.09
N THR A 377 -18.03 -3.77 -15.12
CA THR A 377 -19.40 -4.29 -15.04
C THR A 377 -19.55 -5.49 -15.99
N PRO A 378 -20.09 -6.65 -15.55
CA PRO A 378 -20.47 -6.94 -14.16
C PRO A 378 -19.22 -7.05 -13.28
N GLY A 379 -19.38 -6.77 -11.99
CA GLY A 379 -18.29 -6.73 -11.03
C GLY A 379 -18.76 -6.24 -9.68
N ASN A 380 -18.04 -6.63 -8.64
CA ASN A 380 -18.21 -6.17 -7.27
C ASN A 380 -16.83 -6.04 -6.63
N HIS A 381 -16.70 -5.97 -5.31
CA HIS A 381 -15.39 -5.82 -4.66
C HIS A 381 -14.33 -6.86 -5.06
N PHE A 382 -14.76 -8.05 -5.54
CA PHE A 382 -13.92 -9.12 -6.08
C PHE A 382 -13.95 -9.22 -7.62
N PHE A 383 -14.25 -8.15 -8.35
CA PHE A 383 -14.39 -8.16 -9.81
C PHE A 383 -13.21 -8.76 -10.60
N PHE A 384 -12.05 -8.92 -9.98
CA PHE A 384 -10.83 -9.47 -10.58
C PHE A 384 -10.68 -10.98 -10.37
N ILE A 385 -11.65 -11.66 -9.75
CA ILE A 385 -11.75 -13.13 -9.70
C ILE A 385 -12.88 -13.64 -10.59
N GLY A 386 -12.86 -14.93 -10.90
CA GLY A 386 -13.72 -15.54 -11.92
C GLY A 386 -13.22 -15.22 -13.32
N GLU A 387 -13.29 -16.19 -14.25
CA GLU A 387 -12.71 -16.06 -15.59
C GLU A 387 -13.12 -14.77 -16.31
N ILE A 388 -14.39 -14.36 -16.20
CA ILE A 388 -14.92 -13.15 -16.85
C ILE A 388 -14.23 -11.89 -16.30
N GLY A 389 -14.23 -11.75 -14.98
CA GLY A 389 -13.73 -10.58 -14.27
C GLY A 389 -12.20 -10.48 -14.30
N ALA A 390 -11.51 -11.59 -14.03
CA ALA A 390 -10.06 -11.69 -14.05
C ALA A 390 -9.47 -11.35 -15.43
N LYS A 391 -10.06 -11.91 -16.51
CA LYS A 391 -9.63 -11.62 -17.89
C LYS A 391 -9.82 -10.15 -18.25
N ARG A 392 -10.99 -9.60 -17.97
CA ARG A 392 -11.30 -8.20 -18.26
C ARG A 392 -10.39 -7.25 -17.50
N THR A 393 -10.13 -7.54 -16.23
CA THR A 393 -9.22 -6.75 -15.39
C THR A 393 -7.81 -6.73 -15.97
N ALA A 394 -7.27 -7.88 -16.40
CA ALA A 394 -5.94 -7.95 -17.02
C ALA A 394 -5.85 -7.12 -18.32
N LEU A 395 -6.91 -7.12 -19.15
CA LEU A 395 -6.97 -6.31 -20.37
C LEU A 395 -7.02 -4.79 -20.05
N ILE A 396 -7.79 -4.39 -19.03
CA ILE A 396 -7.84 -3.00 -18.58
C ILE A 396 -6.47 -2.56 -18.04
N ILE A 397 -5.81 -3.39 -17.23
CA ILE A 397 -4.46 -3.11 -16.72
C ILE A 397 -3.47 -2.87 -17.87
N LYS A 398 -3.47 -3.73 -18.89
CA LYS A 398 -2.64 -3.55 -20.09
C LYS A 398 -2.93 -2.22 -20.79
N SER A 399 -4.21 -1.88 -20.96
CA SER A 399 -4.64 -0.62 -21.56
C SER A 399 -4.16 0.60 -20.75
N LEU A 400 -4.32 0.57 -19.43
CA LEU A 400 -3.89 1.65 -18.53
C LEU A 400 -2.38 1.86 -18.54
N ILE A 401 -1.59 0.78 -18.61
CA ILE A 401 -0.13 0.87 -18.75
C ILE A 401 0.23 1.57 -20.08
N ALA A 402 -0.43 1.21 -21.18
CA ALA A 402 -0.22 1.86 -22.48
C ALA A 402 -0.64 3.34 -22.45
N GLU A 403 -1.81 3.64 -21.90
CA GLU A 403 -2.33 5.00 -21.75
C GLU A 403 -1.38 5.86 -20.91
N ARG A 404 -0.85 5.35 -19.79
CA ARG A 404 0.11 6.10 -18.97
C ARG A 404 1.41 6.39 -19.72
N ASN A 405 1.90 5.47 -20.55
CA ASN A 405 3.08 5.70 -21.37
C ASN A 405 2.85 6.78 -22.43
N ALA A 406 1.70 6.75 -23.11
CA ALA A 406 1.30 7.80 -24.05
C ALA A 406 1.16 9.16 -23.34
N TYR A 407 0.58 9.16 -22.15
CA TYR A 407 0.40 10.34 -21.34
C TYR A 407 1.73 10.95 -20.88
N ASN A 408 2.69 10.13 -20.42
CA ASN A 408 4.05 10.55 -20.10
C ASN A 408 4.77 11.19 -21.30
N THR A 409 4.55 10.66 -22.49
CA THR A 409 5.10 11.22 -23.74
C THR A 409 4.55 12.61 -24.00
N SER A 410 3.23 12.81 -23.83
CA SER A 410 2.59 14.12 -23.96
C SER A 410 3.12 15.14 -22.95
N ILE A 411 3.34 14.74 -21.69
CA ILE A 411 3.95 15.62 -20.69
C ILE A 411 5.38 16.00 -21.08
N ASN A 412 6.19 15.05 -21.56
CA ASN A 412 7.58 15.34 -21.94
C ASN A 412 7.66 16.31 -23.12
N LYS A 413 6.73 16.23 -24.08
CA LYS A 413 6.62 17.20 -25.19
C LYS A 413 6.27 18.62 -24.77
N LEU A 414 5.72 18.81 -23.56
CA LEU A 414 5.47 20.15 -23.00
C LEU A 414 6.71 20.74 -22.32
N ALA A 415 7.72 19.90 -22.03
CA ALA A 415 8.95 20.29 -21.36
C ALA A 415 10.14 20.48 -22.31
N SER A 416 10.05 19.94 -23.53
CA SER A 416 10.90 20.24 -24.68
C SER A 416 10.43 21.51 -25.37
#